data_AF-A0A0S9CA38-F1
#
_entry.id   AF-A0A0S9CA38-F1
#
_cell.length_a   1.000
_cell.length_b   1.000
_cell.length_c   1.000
_cell.angle_alpha   90.00
_cell.angle_beta   90.00
_cell.angle_gamma   90.00
#
_symmetry.space_group_name_H-M   'P 1'
#
loop_
_entity.id
_entity.type
_entity.pdbx_description
1 polymer ?
#
loop_
_entity_poly.entity_id
_entity_poly.type
_entity_poly.pdbx_seq_one_letter_code
_entity_poly.pdbx_strand_id
1 'polypeptide(L)'
;MSITDNLADIANEIETLSADLLRVNAMVDVLGKPAMDKANEIDKALQSAKDRFATALADQADREREERLSRFSDISVSIPVAGQNLMNTGFIIRYKAKTWDMVLKDSVPKQHECNGFSVLPDDVYDYLVSKKPEAIPGIIMELAPGKPHEAMSIYLQSKARGFVKSNWGALAA
;
A
#
# COMPACT_ATOMS: atom_id res chain seq x y z
N MET A 1 -3.12 13.70 -20.31
CA MET A 1 -2.87 14.45 -19.08
C MET A 1 -2.51 13.42 -18.01
N SER A 2 -1.26 13.41 -17.56
CA SER A 2 -0.81 12.49 -16.52
C SER A 2 -1.33 12.96 -15.16
N ILE A 3 -1.42 12.07 -14.17
CA ILE A 3 -1.89 12.41 -12.81
C ILE A 3 -0.92 13.40 -12.15
N THR A 4 0.37 13.26 -12.45
CA THR A 4 1.43 14.21 -12.10
C THR A 4 1.15 15.62 -12.62
N ASP A 5 0.62 15.76 -13.84
CA ASP A 5 0.22 17.07 -14.38
C ASP A 5 -0.96 17.64 -13.56
N ASN A 6 -1.93 16.80 -13.19
CA ASN A 6 -3.09 17.21 -12.39
C ASN A 6 -2.70 17.65 -10.95
N LEU A 7 -1.75 16.98 -10.30
CA LEU A 7 -1.27 17.37 -8.97
C LEU A 7 -0.46 18.67 -8.99
N ALA A 8 0.37 18.86 -10.03
CA ALA A 8 1.10 20.11 -10.22
C ALA A 8 0.15 21.29 -10.47
N ASP A 9 -0.92 21.08 -11.25
CA ASP A 9 -1.94 22.09 -11.50
C ASP A 9 -2.69 22.49 -10.22
N ILE A 10 -3.09 21.52 -9.39
CA ILE A 10 -3.75 21.79 -8.10
C ILE A 10 -2.79 22.49 -7.13
N ALA A 11 -1.50 22.13 -7.13
CA ALA A 11 -0.50 22.82 -6.30
C ALA A 11 -0.33 24.29 -6.71
N ASN A 12 -0.25 24.57 -8.01
CA ASN A 12 -0.21 25.95 -8.54
C ASN A 12 -1.48 26.73 -8.19
N GLU A 13 -2.65 26.09 -8.22
CA GLU A 13 -3.92 26.67 -7.78
C GLU A 13 -3.87 27.08 -6.30
N ILE A 14 -3.37 26.20 -5.43
CA ILE A 14 -3.19 26.47 -3.99
C ILE A 14 -2.24 27.65 -3.76
N GLU A 15 -1.10 27.70 -4.45
CA GLU A 15 -0.15 28.81 -4.34
C GLU A 15 -0.78 30.14 -4.76
N THR A 16 -1.51 30.13 -5.88
CA THR A 16 -2.20 31.33 -6.39
C THR A 16 -3.27 31.81 -5.40
N LEU A 17 -4.14 30.91 -4.93
CA LEU A 17 -5.18 31.24 -3.95
C LEU A 17 -4.59 31.74 -2.62
N SER A 18 -3.46 31.17 -2.19
CA SER A 18 -2.76 31.62 -0.97
C SER A 18 -2.18 33.02 -1.14
N ALA A 19 -1.57 33.31 -2.29
CA ALA A 19 -1.05 34.64 -2.60
C ALA A 19 -2.17 35.68 -2.72
N ASP A 20 -3.29 35.33 -3.35
CA ASP A 20 -4.45 36.21 -3.47
C ASP A 20 -5.11 36.46 -2.11
N LEU A 21 -5.20 35.45 -1.25
CA LEU A 21 -5.72 35.60 0.11
C LEU A 21 -4.88 36.59 0.92
N LEU A 22 -3.54 36.53 0.82
CA LEU A 22 -2.64 37.48 1.47
C LEU A 22 -2.89 38.92 0.98
N ARG A 23 -3.05 39.12 -0.34
CA ARG A 23 -3.32 40.45 -0.92
C ARG A 23 -4.67 40.99 -0.46
N VAL A 24 -5.72 40.17 -0.49
CA VAL A 24 -7.07 40.59 -0.09
C VAL A 24 -7.14 40.88 1.40
N ASN A 25 -6.50 40.06 2.25
CA ASN A 25 -6.40 40.32 3.68
C ASN A 25 -5.71 41.65 4.00
N ALA A 26 -4.65 42.01 3.26
CA ALA A 26 -3.99 43.31 3.42
C ALA A 26 -4.90 44.50 3.04
N MET A 27 -5.97 44.28 2.27
CA MET A 27 -6.94 45.31 1.88
C MET A 27 -8.16 45.38 2.81
N VAL A 28 -8.32 44.46 3.77
CA VAL A 28 -9.47 44.42 4.68
C VAL A 28 -9.60 45.70 5.49
N ASP A 29 -8.50 46.24 5.99
CA ASP A 29 -8.50 47.48 6.78
C ASP A 29 -8.90 48.72 5.97
N VAL A 30 -8.73 48.67 4.65
CA VAL A 30 -9.02 49.79 3.73
C VAL A 30 -10.42 49.68 3.12
N LEU A 31 -10.80 48.48 2.69
CA LEU A 31 -12.05 48.24 1.96
C LEU A 31 -13.17 47.71 2.87
N GLY A 32 -12.85 47.15 4.04
CA GLY A 32 -13.81 46.63 5.00
C GLY A 32 -14.55 45.38 4.49
N LYS A 33 -15.88 45.40 4.61
CA LYS A 33 -16.75 44.24 4.38
C LYS A 33 -16.59 43.55 3.01
N PRO A 34 -16.52 44.26 1.86
CA PRO A 34 -16.29 43.63 0.56
C PRO A 34 -14.99 42.81 0.48
N ALA A 35 -13.91 43.28 1.11
CA ALA A 35 -12.65 42.53 1.16
C ALA A 35 -12.75 41.32 2.08
N MET A 36 -13.48 41.42 3.20
CA MET A 36 -13.75 40.25 4.06
C MET A 36 -14.56 39.18 3.34
N ASP A 37 -15.61 39.57 2.62
CA ASP A 37 -16.44 38.63 1.85
C ASP A 37 -15.58 37.92 0.80
N LYS A 38 -14.69 38.67 0.12
CA LYS A 38 -13.77 38.09 -0.86
C LYS A 38 -12.72 37.18 -0.23
N ALA A 39 -12.18 37.54 0.94
CA ALA A 39 -11.24 36.70 1.68
C ALA A 39 -11.89 35.36 2.06
N ASN A 40 -13.14 35.38 2.52
CA ASN A 40 -13.90 34.18 2.85
C ASN A 40 -14.17 33.29 1.63
N GLU A 41 -14.44 33.88 0.46
CA GLU A 41 -14.55 33.12 -0.80
C GLU A 41 -13.24 32.42 -1.16
N ILE A 42 -12.12 33.14 -1.10
CA ILE A 42 -10.80 32.60 -1.42
C ILE A 42 -10.40 31.51 -0.41
N ASP A 43 -10.69 31.69 0.87
CA ASP A 43 -10.40 30.70 1.92
C ASP A 43 -11.17 29.39 1.69
N LYS A 44 -12.46 29.47 1.33
CA LYS A 44 -13.24 28.28 0.95
C LYS A 44 -12.68 27.59 -0.29
N ALA A 45 -12.29 28.36 -1.30
CA ALA A 45 -11.68 27.81 -2.51
C ALA A 45 -10.33 27.12 -2.20
N LEU A 46 -9.52 27.72 -1.32
CA LEU A 46 -8.26 27.18 -0.86
C LEU A 46 -8.45 25.85 -0.11
N GLN A 47 -9.44 25.78 0.78
CA GLN A 47 -9.76 24.54 1.49
C GLN A 47 -10.19 23.43 0.51
N SER A 48 -11.08 23.76 -0.44
CA SER A 48 -11.50 22.83 -1.49
C SER A 48 -10.32 22.34 -2.35
N ALA A 49 -9.39 23.23 -2.71
CA ALA A 49 -8.19 22.86 -3.46
C ALA A 49 -7.28 21.92 -2.66
N LYS A 50 -7.10 22.16 -1.34
CA LYS A 50 -6.35 21.26 -0.45
C LYS A 50 -7.00 19.89 -0.32
N ASP A 51 -8.31 19.83 -0.20
CA ASP A 51 -9.04 18.55 -0.11
C ASP A 51 -8.92 17.76 -1.41
N ARG A 52 -9.01 18.44 -2.57
CA ARG A 52 -8.74 17.84 -3.89
C ARG A 52 -7.29 17.34 -4.00
N PHE A 53 -6.33 18.11 -3.52
CA PHE A 53 -4.92 17.73 -3.53
C PHE A 53 -4.68 16.46 -2.70
N ALA A 54 -5.22 16.41 -1.48
CA ALA A 54 -5.12 15.23 -0.61
C ALA A 54 -5.75 13.98 -1.26
N THR A 55 -6.91 14.14 -1.90
CA THR A 55 -7.58 13.05 -2.62
C THR A 55 -6.74 12.57 -3.80
N ALA A 56 -6.24 13.48 -4.63
CA ALA A 56 -5.42 13.16 -5.79
C ALA A 56 -4.10 12.47 -5.39
N LEU A 57 -3.51 12.86 -4.25
CA LEU A 57 -2.31 12.23 -3.71
C LEU A 57 -2.59 10.79 -3.24
N ALA A 58 -3.71 10.56 -2.56
CA ALA A 58 -4.13 9.21 -2.16
C ALA A 58 -4.38 8.31 -3.39
N ASP A 59 -5.09 8.82 -4.38
CA ASP A 59 -5.35 8.12 -5.64
C ASP A 59 -4.07 7.78 -6.39
N GLN A 60 -3.07 8.68 -6.37
CA GLN A 60 -1.75 8.43 -6.97
C GLN A 60 -1.06 7.26 -6.25
N ALA A 61 -1.01 7.29 -4.93
CA ALA A 61 -0.36 6.23 -4.15
C ALA A 61 -1.02 4.85 -4.40
N ASP A 62 -2.35 4.81 -4.49
CA ASP A 62 -3.08 3.58 -4.80
C ASP A 62 -2.81 3.06 -6.22
N ARG A 63 -2.73 3.96 -7.21
CA ARG A 63 -2.41 3.57 -8.59
C ARG A 63 -0.96 3.11 -8.74
N GLU A 64 -0.02 3.81 -8.14
CA GLU A 64 1.40 3.41 -8.13
C GLU A 64 1.57 2.05 -7.46
N ARG A 65 0.83 1.81 -6.37
CA ARG A 65 0.77 0.49 -5.73
C ARG A 65 0.21 -0.55 -6.70
N GLU A 66 -0.94 -0.30 -7.33
CA GLU A 66 -1.56 -1.24 -8.26
C GLU A 66 -0.65 -1.56 -9.46
N GLU A 67 -0.01 -0.54 -10.04
CA GLU A 67 0.96 -0.69 -11.13
C GLU A 67 2.16 -1.55 -10.69
N ARG A 68 2.71 -1.28 -9.50
CA ARG A 68 3.80 -2.08 -8.92
C ARG A 68 3.40 -3.53 -8.69
N LEU A 69 2.15 -3.78 -8.30
CA LEU A 69 1.63 -5.13 -8.07
C LEU A 69 1.23 -5.85 -9.37
N SER A 70 0.88 -5.11 -10.43
CA SER A 70 0.44 -5.65 -11.74
C SER A 70 1.50 -6.51 -12.44
N ARG A 71 2.77 -6.39 -12.01
CA ARG A 71 3.88 -7.20 -12.53
C ARG A 71 3.87 -8.64 -12.04
N PHE A 72 3.10 -8.93 -10.98
CA PHE A 72 2.93 -10.27 -10.44
C PHE A 72 1.68 -10.91 -11.04
N SER A 73 1.81 -12.16 -11.48
CA SER A 73 0.69 -12.89 -12.08
C SER A 73 0.22 -14.07 -11.25
N ASP A 74 1.07 -14.58 -10.36
CA ASP A 74 0.77 -15.78 -9.58
C ASP A 74 1.64 -15.82 -8.32
N ILE A 75 1.08 -16.39 -7.25
CA ILE A 75 1.80 -16.70 -6.01
C ILE A 75 1.16 -17.90 -5.34
N SER A 76 1.98 -18.83 -4.89
CA SER A 76 1.56 -20.02 -4.16
C SER A 76 2.51 -20.29 -2.99
N VAL A 77 1.96 -20.82 -1.91
CA VAL A 77 2.74 -21.26 -0.75
C VAL A 77 2.54 -22.74 -0.57
N SER A 78 3.66 -23.46 -0.47
CA SER A 78 3.68 -24.90 -0.21
C SER A 78 4.40 -25.20 1.10
N ILE A 79 3.97 -26.28 1.76
CA ILE A 79 4.57 -26.77 3.01
C ILE A 79 5.28 -28.08 2.68
N PRO A 80 6.57 -28.04 2.29
CA PRO A 80 7.30 -29.26 1.90
C PRO A 80 7.54 -30.21 3.08
N VAL A 81 7.66 -29.67 4.29
CA VAL A 81 7.87 -30.43 5.53
C VAL A 81 6.94 -29.85 6.58
N ALA A 82 5.93 -30.62 6.98
CA ALA A 82 5.07 -30.25 8.10
C ALA A 82 5.91 -30.31 9.38
N GLY A 83 6.12 -29.14 10.01
CA GLY A 83 6.78 -29.07 11.31
C GLY A 83 5.84 -29.54 12.41
N GLN A 84 6.42 -29.87 13.58
CA GLN A 84 5.64 -30.16 14.79
C GLN A 84 4.90 -28.93 15.36
N ASN A 85 5.17 -27.73 14.84
CA ASN A 85 4.48 -26.49 15.19
C ASN A 85 4.76 -25.46 14.09
N LEU A 86 3.99 -24.37 14.07
CA LEU A 86 4.13 -23.30 13.06
C LEU A 86 5.55 -22.71 12.98
N MET A 87 6.32 -22.75 14.06
CA MET A 87 7.69 -22.23 14.11
C MET A 87 8.70 -23.11 13.37
N ASN A 88 8.49 -24.42 13.45
CA ASN A 88 9.34 -25.43 12.81
C ASN A 88 8.84 -25.81 11.41
N THR A 89 7.74 -25.21 10.94
CA THR A 89 7.21 -25.44 9.60
C THR A 89 7.97 -24.62 8.57
N GLY A 90 8.60 -25.30 7.62
CA GLY A 90 9.19 -24.68 6.44
C GLY A 90 8.13 -24.33 5.41
N PHE A 91 8.27 -23.16 4.78
CA PHE A 91 7.41 -22.73 3.68
C PHE A 91 8.25 -22.51 2.44
N ILE A 92 7.79 -23.02 1.30
CA ILE A 92 8.34 -22.68 -0.03
C ILE A 92 7.30 -21.82 -0.73
N ILE A 93 7.68 -20.61 -1.06
CA ILE A 93 6.83 -19.61 -1.71
C ILE A 93 7.30 -19.47 -3.14
N ARG A 94 6.41 -19.70 -4.09
CA ARG A 94 6.68 -19.57 -5.52
C ARG A 94 5.81 -18.47 -6.09
N TYR A 95 6.42 -17.52 -6.78
CA TYR A 95 5.69 -16.43 -7.42
C TYR A 95 6.20 -16.18 -8.84
N LYS A 96 5.33 -15.64 -9.69
CA LYS A 96 5.65 -15.24 -11.05
C LYS A 96 5.67 -13.72 -11.13
N ALA A 97 6.79 -13.17 -11.57
CA ALA A 97 6.97 -11.74 -11.76
C ALA A 97 7.53 -11.47 -13.17
N LYS A 98 7.09 -10.39 -13.80
CA LYS A 98 7.77 -9.88 -14.99
C LYS A 98 9.19 -9.47 -14.64
N THR A 99 10.16 -10.00 -15.37
CA THR A 99 11.58 -9.70 -15.19
C THR A 99 12.19 -9.46 -16.56
N TRP A 100 13.03 -8.42 -16.66
CA TRP A 100 13.71 -8.10 -17.90
C TRP A 100 14.63 -9.26 -18.32
N ASP A 101 14.44 -9.75 -19.55
CA ASP A 101 15.29 -10.74 -20.16
C ASP A 101 16.20 -10.08 -21.20
N MET A 102 17.52 -10.13 -20.95
CA MET A 102 18.52 -9.48 -21.81
C MET A 102 18.62 -10.11 -23.20
N VAL A 103 18.24 -11.38 -23.36
CA VAL A 103 18.30 -12.09 -24.64
C VAL A 103 17.10 -11.71 -25.50
N LEU A 104 15.90 -11.76 -24.91
CA LEU A 104 14.66 -11.42 -25.60
C LEU A 104 14.44 -9.90 -25.72
N LYS A 105 15.19 -9.10 -24.97
CA LYS A 105 15.01 -7.65 -24.82
C LYS A 105 13.57 -7.29 -24.46
N ASP A 106 12.96 -8.10 -23.60
CA ASP A 106 11.57 -7.95 -23.18
C ASP A 106 11.38 -8.40 -21.72
N SER A 107 10.31 -7.92 -21.09
CA SER A 107 9.92 -8.30 -19.73
C SER A 107 9.01 -9.53 -19.75
N VAL A 108 9.60 -10.69 -19.53
CA VAL A 108 8.87 -11.97 -19.54
C VAL A 108 8.54 -12.44 -18.12
N PRO A 109 7.41 -13.12 -17.89
CA PRO A 109 7.11 -13.74 -16.60
C PRO A 109 8.16 -14.81 -16.27
N LYS A 110 8.86 -14.64 -15.15
CA LYS A 110 9.79 -15.64 -14.60
C LYS A 110 9.28 -16.13 -13.26
N GLN A 111 9.50 -17.42 -12.99
CA GLN A 111 9.20 -18.02 -11.70
C GLN A 111 10.36 -17.79 -10.74
N HIS A 112 10.01 -17.35 -9.53
CA HIS A 112 10.92 -17.14 -8.43
C HIS A 112 10.52 -18.05 -7.27
N GLU A 113 11.48 -18.40 -6.42
CA GLU A 113 11.26 -19.25 -5.26
C GLU A 113 11.95 -18.65 -4.03
N CYS A 114 11.22 -18.60 -2.92
CA CYS A 114 11.69 -18.12 -1.63
C CYS A 114 11.42 -19.15 -0.53
N ASN A 115 12.41 -19.35 0.34
CA ASN A 115 12.31 -20.24 1.49
C ASN A 115 11.81 -19.47 2.72
N GLY A 116 10.51 -19.22 2.75
CA GLY A 116 9.80 -18.61 3.86
C GLY A 116 9.52 -17.11 3.68
N PHE A 117 8.58 -16.62 4.47
CA PHE A 117 8.01 -15.28 4.31
C PHE A 117 8.94 -14.14 4.72
N SER A 118 9.96 -14.40 5.55
CA SER A 118 10.90 -13.38 6.04
C SER A 118 11.90 -12.91 4.97
N VAL A 119 12.04 -13.66 3.87
CA VAL A 119 12.92 -13.32 2.75
C VAL A 119 12.14 -12.88 1.51
N LEU A 120 10.82 -12.72 1.62
CA LEU A 120 10.00 -12.20 0.54
C LEU A 120 10.32 -10.72 0.31
N PRO A 121 10.50 -10.29 -0.94
CA PRO A 121 10.48 -8.87 -1.29
C PRO A 121 9.16 -8.20 -0.86
N ASP A 122 9.23 -6.94 -0.42
CA ASP A 122 8.10 -6.19 0.15
C ASP A 122 6.88 -6.13 -0.78
N ASP A 123 7.13 -6.02 -2.09
CA ASP A 123 6.12 -5.96 -3.14
C ASP A 123 5.44 -7.33 -3.40
N VAL A 124 6.19 -8.42 -3.30
CA VAL A 124 5.65 -9.79 -3.34
C VAL A 124 4.84 -10.06 -2.09
N TYR A 125 5.32 -9.62 -0.93
CA TYR A 125 4.59 -9.70 0.33
C TYR A 125 3.26 -8.93 0.22
N ASP A 126 3.30 -7.69 -0.25
CA ASP A 126 2.10 -6.87 -0.46
C ASP A 126 1.12 -7.54 -1.43
N TYR A 127 1.62 -8.09 -2.55
CA TYR A 127 0.79 -8.86 -3.48
C TYR A 127 0.10 -10.06 -2.81
N LEU A 128 0.84 -10.84 -2.01
CA LEU A 128 0.32 -11.99 -1.28
C LEU A 128 -0.84 -11.59 -0.36
N VAL A 129 -0.66 -10.57 0.47
CA VAL A 129 -1.64 -10.22 1.51
C VAL A 129 -2.82 -9.43 0.96
N SER A 130 -2.65 -8.70 -0.15
CA SER A 130 -3.67 -7.82 -0.71
C SER A 130 -4.46 -8.41 -1.88
N LYS A 131 -3.80 -9.19 -2.75
CA LYS A 131 -4.41 -9.73 -3.99
C LYS A 131 -4.63 -11.23 -3.93
N LYS A 132 -3.83 -11.94 -3.15
CA LYS A 132 -3.84 -13.41 -3.08
C LYS A 132 -3.87 -13.96 -1.64
N PRO A 133 -4.75 -13.44 -0.76
CA PRO A 133 -4.78 -13.87 0.63
C PRO A 133 -5.12 -15.36 0.80
N GLU A 134 -5.79 -15.96 -0.18
CA GLU A 134 -6.09 -17.40 -0.23
C GLU A 134 -4.84 -18.29 -0.32
N ALA A 135 -3.70 -17.74 -0.79
CA ALA A 135 -2.44 -18.47 -0.84
C ALA A 135 -1.74 -18.51 0.52
N ILE A 136 -2.18 -17.73 1.50
CA ILE A 136 -1.64 -17.77 2.86
C ILE A 136 -2.10 -19.06 3.54
N PRO A 137 -1.18 -19.86 4.10
CA PRO A 137 -1.55 -21.08 4.82
C PRO A 137 -2.60 -20.82 5.90
N GLY A 138 -3.64 -21.65 5.96
CA GLY A 138 -4.74 -21.51 6.91
C GLY A 138 -4.27 -21.38 8.37
N ILE A 139 -3.23 -22.12 8.75
CA ILE A 139 -2.64 -22.08 10.10
C ILE A 139 -2.06 -20.72 10.48
N ILE A 140 -1.63 -19.93 9.49
CA ILE A 140 -1.20 -18.55 9.70
C ILE A 140 -2.43 -17.65 9.77
N MET A 141 -3.40 -17.86 8.87
CA MET A 141 -4.66 -17.09 8.85
C MET A 141 -5.46 -17.23 10.15
N GLU A 142 -5.37 -18.37 10.85
CA GLU A 142 -5.97 -18.60 12.17
C GLU A 142 -5.46 -17.64 13.26
N LEU A 143 -4.26 -17.07 13.10
CA LEU A 143 -3.71 -16.09 14.05
C LEU A 143 -4.53 -14.79 14.06
N ALA A 144 -5.14 -14.44 12.94
CA ALA A 144 -6.09 -13.34 12.82
C ALA A 144 -7.09 -13.63 11.67
N PRO A 145 -8.19 -14.35 11.96
CA PRO A 145 -9.12 -14.80 10.93
C PRO A 145 -9.70 -13.63 10.12
N GLY A 146 -9.67 -13.77 8.78
CA GLY A 146 -10.17 -12.76 7.85
C GLY A 146 -9.31 -11.50 7.73
N LYS A 147 -8.13 -11.47 8.37
CA LYS A 147 -7.22 -10.33 8.35
C LYS A 147 -5.80 -10.74 7.94
N PRO A 148 -5.53 -10.89 6.64
CA PRO A 148 -4.26 -11.38 6.09
C PRO A 148 -3.03 -10.62 6.61
N HIS A 149 -3.08 -9.29 6.63
CA HIS A 149 -1.99 -8.44 7.11
C HIS A 149 -1.70 -8.65 8.60
N GLU A 150 -2.75 -8.75 9.42
CA GLU A 150 -2.61 -8.94 10.87
C GLU A 150 -2.05 -10.34 11.18
N ALA A 151 -2.58 -11.37 10.51
CA ALA A 151 -2.13 -12.75 10.63
C ALA A 151 -0.63 -12.91 10.29
N MET A 152 -0.22 -12.36 9.15
CA MET A 152 1.19 -12.38 8.72
C MET A 152 2.10 -11.58 9.66
N SER A 153 1.65 -10.41 10.13
CA SER A 153 2.39 -9.60 11.10
C SER A 153 2.62 -10.36 12.41
N ILE A 154 1.57 -10.98 12.96
CA ILE A 154 1.68 -11.82 14.17
C ILE A 154 2.66 -12.97 13.92
N TYR A 155 2.56 -13.66 12.79
CA TYR A 155 3.47 -14.76 12.46
C TYR A 155 4.94 -14.31 12.36
N LEU A 156 5.23 -13.24 11.60
CA LEU A 156 6.60 -12.75 11.41
C LEU A 156 7.20 -12.24 12.72
N GLN A 157 6.44 -11.49 13.51
CA GLN A 157 6.88 -11.03 14.84
C GLN A 157 7.12 -12.21 15.79
N SER A 158 6.24 -13.20 15.79
CA SER A 158 6.37 -14.40 16.60
C SER A 158 7.62 -15.20 16.22
N LYS A 159 7.87 -15.35 14.91
CA LYS A 159 9.05 -16.03 14.36
C LYS A 159 10.35 -15.34 14.77
N ALA A 160 10.40 -14.01 14.70
CA ALA A 160 11.57 -13.24 15.12
C ALA A 160 11.84 -13.34 16.64
N ARG A 161 10.78 -13.47 17.46
CA ARG A 161 10.88 -13.56 18.92
C ARG A 161 11.04 -14.99 19.46
N GLY A 162 10.92 -16.01 18.61
CA GLY A 162 10.99 -17.42 19.02
C GLY A 162 9.75 -17.96 19.75
N PHE A 163 8.63 -17.23 19.76
CA PHE A 163 7.37 -17.69 20.38
C PHE A 163 6.14 -17.31 19.53
N VAL A 164 5.35 -18.28 19.09
CA VAL A 164 4.00 -18.06 18.53
C VAL A 164 2.97 -18.38 19.59
N LYS A 165 2.14 -17.40 19.93
CA LYS A 165 0.95 -17.63 20.77
C LYS A 165 -0.14 -18.24 19.88
N SER A 166 -0.07 -19.55 19.64
CA SER A 166 -1.09 -20.30 18.88
C SER A 166 -1.74 -21.34 19.79
N ASN A 167 -3.06 -21.43 19.71
CA ASN A 167 -3.88 -22.43 20.38
C ASN A 167 -3.73 -23.79 19.65
N TRP A 168 -2.51 -24.35 19.70
CA TRP A 168 -2.10 -25.57 18.99
C TRP A 168 -2.63 -26.85 19.67
N GLY A 169 -3.93 -26.86 19.98
CA GLY A 169 -4.59 -27.92 20.75
C GLY A 169 -5.97 -28.36 20.25
N ALA A 170 -6.45 -27.85 19.11
CA ALA A 170 -7.81 -28.13 18.62
C ALA A 170 -7.91 -28.89 17.28
N LEU A 171 -6.79 -29.26 16.63
CA LEU A 171 -6.80 -29.96 15.33
C LEU A 171 -6.17 -31.37 15.39
N ALA A 172 -6.09 -31.96 16.58
CA ALA A 172 -5.70 -33.36 16.79
C ALA A 172 -6.82 -34.20 17.45
N ALA A 173 -8.09 -33.83 17.24
CA ALA A 173 -9.26 -34.62 17.63
C ALA A 173 -10.18 -34.87 16.44
#